data_AF-A0A6M0AYG3-F1
#
_entry.id   AF-A0A6M0AYG3-F1
#
_cell.length_a   1.000
_cell.length_b   1.000
_cell.length_c   1.000
_cell.angle_alpha   90.00
_cell.angle_beta   90.00
_cell.angle_gamma   90.00
#
_symmetry.space_group_name_H-M   'P 1'
#
loop_
_entity.id
_entity.type
_entity.pdbx_description
1 polymer ?
#
loop_
_entity_poly.entity_id
_entity_poly.type
_entity_poly.pdbx_seq_one_letter_code
_entity_poly.pdbx_strand_id
1 'polypeptide(L)'
;AMLQAADAMEGASQDMESIIVKDEQLQDYQAGFIKMYRNTSKATRDFVEAFKKQDRSAAEEALSNLQKATTPEPKLVADINSYCSAN
;
A
#
# COMPACT_ATOMS: atom_id res chain seq x y z
N ALA A 1 6.06 1.16 16.60
CA ALA A 1 4.74 0.91 16.00
C ALA A 1 4.63 1.45 14.57
N MET A 2 4.40 2.76 14.34
CA MET A 2 4.15 3.30 12.98
C MET A 2 5.27 3.03 11.96
N LEU A 3 6.54 3.30 12.32
CA LEU A 3 7.66 3.02 11.42
C LEU A 3 7.84 1.53 11.13
N GLN A 4 7.63 0.66 12.13
CA GLN A 4 7.67 -0.80 11.93
C GLN A 4 6.55 -1.26 10.98
N ALA A 5 5.35 -0.67 11.07
CA ALA A 5 4.28 -0.94 10.12
C ALA A 5 4.67 -0.49 8.70
N ALA A 6 5.29 0.70 8.56
CA ALA A 6 5.82 1.16 7.28
C ALA A 6 6.87 0.20 6.71
N ASP A 7 7.80 -0.28 7.54
CA ASP A 7 8.81 -1.24 7.13
C ASP A 7 8.20 -2.58 6.71
N ALA A 8 7.18 -3.07 7.43
CA ALA A 8 6.46 -4.28 7.05
C ALA A 8 5.71 -4.13 5.70
N MET A 9 5.08 -2.99 5.44
CA MET A 9 4.42 -2.72 4.16
C MET A 9 5.43 -2.60 3.01
N GLU A 10 6.56 -1.94 3.25
CA GLU A 10 7.64 -1.87 2.25
C GLU A 10 8.18 -3.26 1.92
N GLY A 11 8.48 -4.06 2.95
CA GLY A 11 8.92 -5.46 2.79
C GLY A 11 7.90 -6.29 2.03
N ALA A 12 6.61 -6.20 2.39
CA ALA A 12 5.54 -6.90 1.67
C ALA A 12 5.46 -6.49 0.19
N SER A 13 5.72 -5.21 -0.13
CA SER A 13 5.74 -4.75 -1.52
C SER A 13 6.92 -5.33 -2.31
N GLN A 14 8.08 -5.49 -1.68
CA GLN A 14 9.29 -6.06 -2.28
C GLN A 14 9.15 -7.57 -2.46
N ASP A 15 8.65 -8.26 -1.43
CA ASP A 15 8.34 -9.68 -1.49
C ASP A 15 7.34 -9.96 -2.62
N MET A 16 6.30 -9.13 -2.75
CA MET A 16 5.31 -9.26 -3.81
C MET A 16 5.89 -9.00 -5.19
N GLU A 17 6.76 -8.00 -5.37
CA GLU A 17 7.44 -7.72 -6.65
C GLU A 17 8.36 -8.88 -7.09
N SER A 18 8.87 -9.67 -6.14
CA SER A 18 9.70 -10.84 -6.43
C SER A 18 8.92 -12.05 -6.99
N ILE A 19 7.59 -12.05 -6.84
CA ILE A 19 6.74 -13.14 -7.33
C ILE A 19 6.60 -13.02 -8.85
N ILE A 20 7.05 -14.05 -9.58
CA ILE A 20 6.88 -14.12 -11.03
C ILE A 20 5.45 -14.54 -11.34
N VAL A 21 4.62 -13.58 -11.73
CA VAL A 21 3.25 -13.81 -12.21
C VAL A 21 3.27 -13.82 -13.74
N LYS A 22 2.71 -14.87 -14.35
CA LYS A 22 2.63 -14.99 -15.82
C LYS A 22 1.29 -14.53 -16.40
N ASP A 23 0.23 -14.67 -15.63
CA ASP A 23 -1.10 -14.25 -16.04
C ASP A 23 -1.19 -12.72 -16.00
N GLU A 24 -1.62 -12.12 -17.11
CA GLU A 24 -1.66 -10.66 -17.27
C GLU A 24 -2.63 -10.00 -16.27
N GLN A 25 -3.78 -10.63 -16.01
CA GLN A 25 -4.77 -10.08 -15.08
C GLN A 25 -4.26 -10.16 -13.63
N LEU A 26 -3.55 -11.23 -13.28
CA LEU A 26 -2.89 -11.35 -11.97
C LEU A 26 -1.72 -10.37 -11.81
N GLN A 27 -0.99 -10.04 -12.88
CA GLN A 27 0.05 -9.00 -12.86
C GLN A 27 -0.54 -7.62 -12.53
N ASP A 28 -1.72 -7.29 -13.08
CA ASP A 28 -2.41 -6.05 -12.77
C ASP A 28 -2.81 -5.95 -11.29
N TYR A 29 -3.34 -7.03 -10.71
CA TYR A 29 -3.65 -7.08 -9.28
C TYR A 29 -2.40 -6.97 -8.41
N GLN A 30 -1.33 -7.70 -8.78
CA GLN A 30 -0.03 -7.61 -8.11
C GLN A 30 0.49 -6.16 -8.10
N ALA A 31 0.48 -5.48 -9.25
CA ALA A 31 0.88 -4.08 -9.35
C ALA A 31 0.01 -3.16 -8.48
N GLY A 32 -1.30 -3.42 -8.41
CA GLY A 32 -2.24 -2.73 -7.54
C GLY A 32 -1.87 -2.82 -6.06
N PHE A 33 -1.61 -4.03 -5.56
CA PHE A 33 -1.20 -4.26 -4.18
C PHE A 33 0.19 -3.71 -3.86
N ILE A 34 1.17 -3.87 -4.76
CA ILE A 34 2.52 -3.27 -4.59
C ILE A 34 2.40 -1.76 -4.43
N LYS A 35 1.64 -1.10 -5.31
CA LYS A 35 1.42 0.34 -5.24
C LYS A 35 0.73 0.74 -3.92
N MET A 36 -0.29 0.00 -3.51
CA MET A 36 -1.00 0.22 -2.25
C MET A 36 -0.03 0.18 -1.06
N TYR A 37 0.77 -0.89 -0.93
CA TYR A 37 1.72 -1.04 0.17
C TYR A 37 2.80 0.05 0.18
N ARG A 38 3.40 0.38 -0.97
CA ARG A 38 4.41 1.45 -1.09
C ARG A 38 3.83 2.80 -0.68
N ASN A 39 2.62 3.14 -1.13
CA ASN A 39 1.98 4.40 -0.80
C ASN A 39 1.61 4.49 0.68
N THR A 40 1.08 3.42 1.27
CA THR A 40 0.74 3.37 2.70
C THR A 40 2.00 3.45 3.56
N SER A 41 3.08 2.78 3.16
CA SER A 41 4.40 2.87 3.78
C SER A 41 4.96 4.28 3.75
N LYS A 42 4.95 4.93 2.57
CA LYS A 42 5.40 6.31 2.41
C LYS A 42 4.57 7.28 3.26
N ALA A 43 3.25 7.26 3.15
CA ALA A 43 2.37 8.17 3.89
C ALA A 43 2.55 8.03 5.41
N THR A 44 2.79 6.80 5.90
CA THR A 44 3.09 6.55 7.31
C THR A 44 4.42 7.19 7.74
N ARG A 45 5.47 7.10 6.93
CA ARG A 45 6.76 7.75 7.22
C ARG A 45 6.65 9.27 7.16
N ASP A 46 5.97 9.80 6.16
CA ASP A 46 5.72 11.24 5.99
C ASP A 46 4.96 11.79 7.22
N PHE A 47 3.96 11.06 7.72
CA PHE A 47 3.22 11.43 8.94
C PHE A 47 4.14 11.47 10.17
N VAL A 48 4.98 10.45 10.37
CA VAL A 48 5.93 10.41 11.49
C VAL A 48 6.94 11.55 11.41
N GLU A 49 7.42 11.89 10.22
CA GLU A 49 8.34 12.99 10.00
C GLU A 49 7.68 14.35 10.30
N ALA A 50 6.50 14.60 9.75
CA ALA A 50 5.72 15.80 10.00
C ALA A 50 5.41 15.97 11.50
N PHE A 51 5.04 14.88 12.17
CA PHE A 51 4.81 14.88 13.61
C PHE A 51 6.06 15.27 14.40
N LYS A 52 7.23 14.73 14.07
CA LYS A 52 8.52 15.10 14.71
C LYS A 52 8.86 16.57 14.51
N LYS A 53 8.54 17.12 13.34
CA LYS A 53 8.74 18.54 12.98
C LYS A 53 7.68 19.48 13.56
N GLN A 54 6.65 18.93 14.23
CA GLN A 54 5.47 19.67 14.68
C GLN A 54 4.76 20.42 13.53
N ASP A 55 4.88 19.89 12.31
CA ASP A 55 4.23 20.42 11.13
C ASP A 55 2.84 19.80 10.99
N ARG A 56 1.83 20.53 11.49
CA ARG A 56 0.44 20.08 11.46
C ARG A 56 -0.09 19.92 10.04
N SER A 57 0.24 20.84 9.14
CA SER A 57 -0.27 20.81 7.77
C SER A 57 0.24 19.57 7.03
N ALA A 58 1.54 19.29 7.16
CA ALA A 58 2.14 18.10 6.57
C ALA A 58 1.60 16.80 7.20
N ALA A 59 1.30 16.80 8.50
CA ALA A 59 0.70 15.65 9.16
C ALA A 59 -0.74 15.38 8.67
N GLU A 60 -1.56 16.41 8.49
CA GLU A 60 -2.92 16.30 7.94
C GLU A 60 -2.88 15.81 6.48
N GLU A 61 -1.93 16.31 5.67
CA GLU A 61 -1.71 15.84 4.31
C GLU A 61 -1.30 14.36 4.28
N ALA A 62 -0.33 13.97 5.10
CA ALA A 62 0.13 12.58 5.19
C ALA A 62 -1.00 11.64 5.63
N LEU A 63 -1.87 12.07 6.55
CA LEU A 63 -3.05 11.30 6.95
C LEU A 63 -4.06 11.16 5.80
N SER A 64 -4.32 12.21 5.04
CA SER A 64 -5.18 12.14 3.84
C SER A 64 -4.60 11.18 2.80
N ASN A 65 -3.28 11.23 2.59
CA ASN A 65 -2.57 10.34 1.68
C ASN A 65 -2.63 8.88 2.16
N LEU A 66 -2.52 8.65 3.47
CA LEU A 66 -2.67 7.32 4.06
C LEU A 66 -4.07 6.74 3.78
N GLN A 67 -5.13 7.52 4.01
CA GLN A 67 -6.51 7.11 3.74
C GLN A 67 -6.74 6.77 2.25
N LYS A 68 -6.22 7.62 1.35
CA LYS A 68 -6.30 7.38 -0.10
C LYS A 68 -5.51 6.15 -0.51
N ALA A 69 -4.34 5.92 0.09
CA ALA A 69 -3.50 4.77 -0.20
C ALA A 69 -4.18 3.45 0.16
N THR A 70 -4.97 3.41 1.24
CA THR A 70 -5.67 2.18 1.69
C THR A 70 -7.04 1.98 1.05
N THR A 71 -7.64 3.03 0.47
CA THR A 71 -8.98 2.95 -0.16
C THR A 71 -9.15 1.84 -1.21
N PRO A 72 -8.14 1.52 -2.05
CA PRO A 72 -8.28 0.47 -3.07
C PRO A 72 -8.37 -0.97 -2.52
N GLU A 73 -7.98 -1.21 -1.27
CA GLU A 73 -7.81 -2.57 -0.72
C GLU A 73 -9.05 -3.47 -0.89
N PRO A 74 -10.27 -3.05 -0.49
CA PRO A 74 -11.43 -3.93 -0.57
C PRO A 74 -11.76 -4.34 -2.01
N LYS A 75 -11.55 -3.42 -2.97
CA LYS A 75 -11.77 -3.69 -4.38
C LYS A 75 -10.71 -4.64 -4.93
N LEU A 76 -9.44 -4.41 -4.63
CA LEU A 76 -8.34 -5.29 -5.06
C LEU A 76 -8.56 -6.72 -4.56
N VAL A 77 -8.93 -6.88 -3.29
CA VAL A 77 -9.22 -8.19 -2.68
C VAL A 77 -10.44 -8.85 -3.32
N ALA A 78 -11.52 -8.11 -3.54
CA ALA A 78 -12.72 -8.66 -4.18
C ALA A 78 -12.45 -9.10 -5.63
N ASP A 79 -11.75 -8.26 -6.40
CA ASP A 79 -11.48 -8.51 -7.81
C ASP A 79 -10.56 -9.74 -7.99
N ILE A 80 -9.45 -9.84 -7.23
CA ILE A 80 -8.55 -10.99 -7.34
C ILE A 80 -9.22 -12.30 -6.91
N ASN A 81 -10.02 -12.29 -5.83
CA ASN A 81 -10.73 -13.48 -5.36
C ASN A 81 -11.79 -13.94 -6.36
N SER A 82 -12.51 -12.99 -6.97
CA SER A 82 -13.48 -13.27 -8.02
C SER A 82 -12.80 -13.90 -9.24
N TYR A 83 -11.70 -13.31 -9.69
CA TYR A 83 -10.91 -13.82 -10.82
C TYR A 83 -10.39 -15.24 -10.58
N CYS A 84 -9.81 -15.49 -9.39
CA CYS A 84 -9.29 -16.81 -9.01
C CYS A 84 -10.38 -17.86 -8.73
N SER A 85 -11.63 -17.46 -8.49
CA SER A 85 -12.74 -18.41 -8.32
C SER A 85 -13.38 -18.81 -9.64
N ALA A 86 -13.20 -17.98 -10.68
CA ALA A 86 -13.75 -18.18 -12.02
C ALA A 86 -12.80 -18.93 -12.96
N ASN A 87 -11.54 -19.15 -12.56
CA ASN A 87 -10.48 -19.81 -13.33
C ASN A 87 -9.77 -20.86 -12.47
#